data_AF-A0A9Q3FEL2-F1
#
_entry.id   AF-A0A9Q3FEL2-F1
#
_cell.length_a   1.000
_cell.length_b   1.000
_cell.length_c   1.000
_cell.angle_alpha   90.00
_cell.angle_beta   90.00
_cell.angle_gamma   90.00
#
_symmetry.space_group_name_H-M   'P 1'
#
loop_
_entity.id
_entity.type
_entity.pdbx_description
1 polymer ?
#
loop_
_entity_poly.entity_id
_entity_poly.type
_entity_poly.pdbx_seq_one_letter_code
_entity_poly.pdbx_strand_id
1 'polypeptide(L)'
;MLCDARAGRQIVNLDDFYFQYICSLLSKFGIHIWAPNLEAEPGSLYNEACQTIAIITFLQLACSGAYQYMQANLSYLNNIDFKHWAYNNYVHYHMTENFKKDIKESGKNFAEDQN
;
A
#
# COMPACT_ATOMS: atom_id res chain seq x y z
N MET A 1 12.93 -14.14 -6.21
CA MET A 1 12.44 -13.19 -7.23
C MET A 1 11.12 -13.72 -7.79
N LEU A 2 10.00 -13.39 -7.15
CA LEU A 2 8.65 -13.51 -7.73
C LEU A 2 7.78 -12.50 -6.97
N CYS A 3 7.93 -11.22 -7.28
CA CYS A 3 6.78 -10.33 -7.23
C CYS A 3 5.96 -10.71 -8.46
N ASP A 4 4.87 -11.45 -8.27
CA ASP A 4 4.07 -12.02 -9.34
C ASP A 4 3.53 -10.88 -10.24
N ALA A 5 3.90 -10.91 -11.52
CA ALA A 5 3.54 -9.90 -12.52
C ALA A 5 2.02 -9.72 -12.70
N ARG A 6 1.21 -10.62 -12.12
CA ARG A 6 -0.25 -10.53 -12.10
C ARG A 6 -0.82 -9.36 -11.31
N ALA A 7 -0.03 -8.74 -10.41
CA ALA A 7 -0.41 -7.50 -9.73
C ALA A 7 -0.37 -6.25 -10.66
N GLY A 8 0.24 -6.36 -11.84
CA GLY A 8 0.49 -5.22 -12.74
C GLY A 8 -0.72 -4.69 -13.52
N ARG A 9 -1.89 -5.35 -13.49
CA ARG A 9 -3.03 -4.97 -14.35
C ARG A 9 -3.76 -3.69 -13.95
N GLN A 10 -3.51 -3.16 -12.75
CA GLN A 10 -4.06 -1.85 -12.31
C GLN A 10 -2.98 -0.78 -12.10
N ILE A 11 -1.70 -1.13 -12.22
CA ILE A 11 -0.57 -0.20 -12.05
C ILE A 11 -0.13 0.29 -13.43
N VAL A 12 -1.03 0.98 -14.13
CA VAL A 12 -0.87 1.30 -15.56
C VAL A 12 0.30 2.28 -15.84
N ASN A 13 0.90 2.89 -14.81
CA ASN A 13 1.87 3.99 -14.96
C ASN A 13 3.18 3.86 -14.16
N LEU A 14 3.50 2.72 -13.54
CA LEU A 14 4.82 2.56 -12.90
C LEU A 14 5.82 2.00 -13.91
N ASP A 15 6.93 2.72 -14.12
CA ASP A 15 8.15 2.19 -14.72
C ASP A 15 8.60 0.90 -13.98
N ASP A 16 9.11 -0.09 -14.72
CA ASP A 16 9.68 -1.33 -14.22
C ASP A 16 10.72 -1.08 -13.11
N PHE A 17 11.44 0.06 -13.19
CA PHE A 17 12.38 0.49 -12.16
C PHE A 17 11.71 0.60 -10.77
N TYR A 18 10.53 1.22 -10.68
CA TYR A 18 9.83 1.41 -9.40
C TYR A 18 9.35 0.08 -8.84
N PHE A 19 8.90 -0.83 -9.70
CA PHE A 19 8.51 -2.17 -9.29
C PHE A 19 9.69 -2.93 -8.67
N GLN A 20 10.84 -2.94 -9.35
CA GLN A 20 12.07 -3.56 -8.85
C GLN A 20 12.55 -2.91 -7.54
N TYR A 21 12.43 -1.59 -7.42
CA TYR A 21 12.74 -0.87 -6.20
C TYR A 21 11.87 -1.31 -5.03
N ILE A 22 10.55 -1.37 -5.21
CA ILE A 22 9.60 -1.83 -4.18
C ILE A 22 9.90 -3.27 -3.76
N CYS A 23 10.12 -4.18 -4.71
CA CYS A 23 10.46 -5.57 -4.43
C CYS A 23 11.80 -5.71 -3.68
N SER A 24 12.78 -4.89 -4.03
CA SER A 24 14.07 -4.85 -3.33
C SER A 24 13.92 -4.35 -1.89
N LEU A 25 13.06 -3.35 -1.67
CA LEU A 25 12.78 -2.84 -0.33
C LEU A 25 12.05 -3.88 0.52
N LEU A 26 10.99 -4.51 -0.01
CA LEU A 26 10.28 -5.61 0.65
C LEU A 26 11.26 -6.72 1.08
N SER A 27 12.15 -7.13 0.17
CA SER A 27 13.16 -8.16 0.44
C SER A 27 14.13 -7.78 1.56
N LYS A 28 14.51 -6.50 1.68
CA LYS A 28 15.37 -6.01 2.79
C LYS A 28 14.70 -6.10 4.16
N PHE A 29 13.38 -5.99 4.21
CA PHE A 29 12.59 -6.19 5.43
C PHE A 29 12.20 -7.66 5.68
N GLY A 30 12.66 -8.59 4.82
CA GLY A 30 12.28 -10.00 4.91
C GLY A 30 10.82 -10.26 4.53
N ILE A 31 10.18 -9.32 3.84
CA ILE A 31 8.78 -9.40 3.41
C ILE A 31 8.75 -9.85 1.95
N HIS A 32 8.07 -10.96 1.68
CA HIS A 32 7.90 -11.47 0.31
C HIS A 32 6.66 -10.89 -0.38
N ILE A 33 5.61 -10.65 0.39
CA ILE A 33 4.33 -10.11 -0.09
C ILE A 33 3.95 -9.00 0.87
N TRP A 34 3.70 -7.80 0.32
CA TRP A 34 3.14 -6.72 1.14
C TRP A 34 1.69 -7.06 1.46
N ALA A 35 1.44 -7.45 2.71
CA ALA A 35 0.12 -7.81 3.20
C ALA A 35 0.04 -7.48 4.70
N PRO A 36 -0.37 -6.26 5.08
CA PRO A 36 -0.56 -5.89 6.48
C PRO A 36 -1.53 -6.87 7.17
N ASN A 37 -1.23 -7.21 8.42
CA ASN A 37 -2.09 -8.07 9.22
C ASN A 37 -3.23 -7.23 9.83
N LEU A 38 -4.43 -7.39 9.30
CA LEU A 38 -5.64 -6.67 9.73
C LEU A 38 -6.26 -7.22 11.03
N GLU A 39 -5.83 -8.40 11.46
CA GLU A 39 -6.27 -9.03 12.72
C GLU A 39 -5.34 -8.68 13.90
N ALA A 40 -4.09 -8.32 13.61
CA ALA A 40 -3.12 -7.87 14.61
C ALA A 40 -3.25 -6.38 14.92
N GLU A 41 -2.70 -5.98 16.06
CA GLU A 41 -2.62 -4.57 16.43
C GLU A 41 -1.83 -3.76 15.37
N PRO A 42 -2.26 -2.53 15.03
CA PRO A 42 -1.54 -1.67 14.09
C PRO A 42 -0.06 -1.44 14.46
N GLY A 43 0.26 -1.38 15.75
CA GLY A 43 1.63 -1.23 16.26
C GLY A 43 2.44 -2.53 16.35
N SER A 44 1.96 -3.65 15.82
CA SER A 44 2.77 -4.87 15.76
C SER A 44 3.97 -4.68 14.83
N LEU A 45 5.12 -5.28 15.17
CA LEU A 45 6.37 -5.12 14.43
C LEU A 45 6.21 -5.35 12.91
N TYR A 46 5.42 -6.35 12.53
CA TYR A 46 5.15 -6.66 11.12
C TYR A 46 4.30 -5.56 10.44
N ASN A 47 3.29 -5.03 11.12
CA ASN A 47 2.47 -3.93 10.60
C ASN A 47 3.25 -2.62 10.51
N GLU A 48 4.11 -2.33 11.48
CA GLU A 48 5.03 -1.18 11.42
C GLU A 48 6.03 -1.29 10.26
N ALA A 49 6.54 -2.50 9.99
CA ALA A 49 7.38 -2.75 8.82
C ALA A 49 6.60 -2.50 7.51
N CYS A 50 5.36 -3.01 7.42
CA CYS A 50 4.49 -2.78 6.27
C CYS A 50 4.18 -1.29 6.05
N GLN A 51 3.91 -0.54 7.13
CA GLN A 51 3.69 0.91 7.11
C GLN A 51 4.93 1.65 6.63
N THR A 52 6.09 1.34 7.21
CA THR A 52 7.36 1.96 6.87
C THR A 52 7.66 1.79 5.38
N ILE A 53 7.51 0.58 4.85
CA ILE A 53 7.73 0.28 3.43
C ILE A 53 6.76 1.06 2.54
N ALA A 54 5.47 1.09 2.88
CA ALA A 54 4.47 1.83 2.11
C ALA A 54 4.78 3.34 2.08
N ILE A 55 5.17 3.94 3.20
CA ILE A 55 5.52 5.36 3.27
C ILE A 55 6.79 5.66 2.47
N ILE A 56 7.85 4.85 2.61
CA ILE A 56 9.11 5.05 1.87
C ILE A 56 8.88 4.95 0.36
N THR A 57 8.17 3.92 -0.08
CA THR A 57 7.90 3.71 -1.51
C THR A 57 7.03 4.81 -2.08
N PHE A 58 5.95 5.19 -1.38
CA PHE A 58 5.11 6.32 -1.78
C PHE A 58 5.93 7.61 -1.95
N LEU A 59 6.79 7.95 -0.98
CA LEU A 59 7.63 9.14 -1.06
C LEU A 59 8.61 9.09 -2.23
N GLN A 60 9.27 7.95 -2.44
CA GLN A 60 10.22 7.79 -3.54
C GLN A 60 9.53 8.01 -4.90
N LEU A 61 8.35 7.44 -5.09
CA LEU A 61 7.56 7.55 -6.32
C LEU A 61 6.95 8.95 -6.49
N ALA A 62 6.51 9.58 -5.41
CA ALA A 62 5.98 10.94 -5.46
C ALA A 62 7.09 11.95 -5.83
N CYS A 63 8.27 11.83 -5.21
CA CYS A 63 9.42 12.70 -5.49
C CYS A 63 9.99 12.49 -6.90
N SER A 64 9.89 11.29 -7.45
CA SER A 64 10.33 11.01 -8.82
C SER A 64 9.35 11.47 -9.90
N GLY A 65 8.19 12.00 -9.50
CA GLY A 65 7.15 12.46 -10.41
C GLY A 65 6.25 11.35 -10.96
N ALA A 66 6.35 10.11 -10.44
CA ALA A 66 5.53 8.98 -10.91
C ALA A 66 4.02 9.26 -10.75
N TYR A 67 3.63 10.12 -9.81
CA TYR A 67 2.24 10.52 -9.56
C TYR A 67 1.87 11.90 -10.15
N GLN A 68 2.66 12.47 -11.08
CA GLN A 68 2.34 13.77 -11.69
C GLN A 68 0.95 13.80 -12.34
N TYR A 69 0.53 12.68 -12.95
CA TYR A 69 -0.80 12.54 -13.55
C TYR A 69 -1.95 12.66 -12.54
N MET A 70 -1.69 12.44 -11.24
CA MET A 70 -2.69 12.56 -10.18
C MET A 70 -2.80 14.00 -9.63
N GLN A 71 -1.98 14.94 -10.09
CA GLN A 71 -1.91 16.31 -9.57
C GLN A 71 -1.81 16.37 -8.03
N ALA A 72 -1.06 15.43 -7.45
CA ALA A 72 -0.93 15.31 -6.00
C ALA A 72 -0.29 16.58 -5.41
N ASN A 73 -0.85 17.08 -4.30
CA ASN A 73 -0.28 18.21 -3.59
C ASN A 73 0.97 17.75 -2.80
N LEU A 74 2.14 17.93 -3.40
CA LEU A 74 3.40 17.45 -2.84
C LEU A 74 3.84 18.24 -1.58
N SER A 75 3.14 19.32 -1.21
CA SER A 75 3.46 20.08 0.01
C SER A 75 3.29 19.22 1.29
N TYR A 76 2.42 18.21 1.24
CA TYR A 76 2.20 17.27 2.35
C TYR A 76 3.26 16.16 2.44
N LEU A 77 4.17 16.03 1.46
CA LEU A 77 5.22 14.99 1.50
C LEU A 77 6.21 15.18 2.65
N ASN A 78 6.31 16.35 3.26
CA ASN A 78 7.17 16.55 4.44
C ASN A 78 6.43 16.35 5.77
N ASN A 79 5.10 16.21 5.74
CA ASN A 79 4.31 16.00 6.94
C ASN A 79 4.28 14.50 7.29
N ILE A 80 5.15 14.09 8.22
CA ILE A 80 5.27 12.69 8.66
C ILE A 80 3.98 12.22 9.32
N ASP A 81 3.42 13.01 10.25
CA ASP A 81 2.19 12.65 10.97
C ASP A 81 1.02 12.41 10.02
N PHE A 82 0.89 13.25 8.99
CA PHE A 82 -0.14 13.09 7.97
C PHE A 82 0.02 11.77 7.20
N LYS A 83 1.24 11.34 6.88
CA LYS A 83 1.48 10.06 6.19
C LYS A 83 1.10 8.87 7.07
N HIS A 84 1.50 8.88 8.33
CA HIS A 84 1.13 7.82 9.28
C HIS A 84 -0.38 7.78 9.47
N TRP A 85 -1.02 8.94 9.63
CA TRP A 85 -2.46 9.05 9.75
C TRP A 85 -3.17 8.54 8.49
N ALA A 86 -2.77 8.97 7.30
CA ALA A 86 -3.37 8.55 6.03
C ALA A 86 -3.23 7.03 5.83
N TYR A 87 -2.04 6.48 6.11
CA TYR A 87 -1.81 5.03 6.07
C TYR A 87 -2.74 4.28 7.03
N ASN A 88 -2.79 4.69 8.30
CA ASN A 88 -3.58 4.02 9.32
C ASN A 88 -5.08 4.07 9.00
N ASN A 89 -5.57 5.21 8.50
CA ASN A 89 -6.97 5.33 8.05
C ASN A 89 -7.26 4.43 6.85
N TYR A 90 -6.33 4.31 5.91
CA TYR A 90 -6.56 3.44 4.76
C TYR A 90 -6.48 1.96 5.13
N VAL A 91 -5.39 1.52 5.76
CA VAL A 91 -5.13 0.10 6.03
C VAL A 91 -5.92 -0.39 7.22
N HIS A 92 -5.80 0.26 8.37
CA HIS A 92 -6.35 -0.29 9.62
C HIS A 92 -7.81 0.10 9.87
N TYR A 93 -8.32 1.12 9.19
CA TYR A 93 -9.75 1.47 9.22
C TYR A 93 -10.46 0.94 7.96
N HIS A 94 -10.21 1.52 6.78
CA HIS A 94 -10.96 1.18 5.57
C HIS A 94 -10.76 -0.28 5.10
N MET A 95 -9.51 -0.77 4.96
CA MET A 95 -9.31 -2.16 4.52
C MET A 95 -9.81 -3.16 5.57
N THR A 96 -9.70 -2.86 6.87
CA THR A 96 -10.26 -3.69 7.94
C THR A 96 -11.78 -3.78 7.87
N GLU A 97 -12.48 -2.68 7.57
CA GLU A 97 -13.93 -2.68 7.38
C GLU A 97 -14.32 -3.58 6.20
N ASN A 98 -13.62 -3.47 5.08
CA ASN A 98 -13.84 -4.31 3.91
C ASN A 98 -13.55 -5.79 4.21
N PHE A 99 -12.45 -6.09 4.88
CA PHE A 99 -12.12 -7.45 5.32
C PHE A 99 -13.20 -8.06 6.21
N LYS A 100 -13.73 -7.29 7.17
CA LYS A 100 -14.83 -7.71 8.04
C LYS A 100 -16.13 -7.98 7.27
N LYS A 101 -16.39 -7.26 6.17
CA LYS A 101 -17.52 -7.54 5.26
C LYS A 101 -17.29 -8.85 4.50
N ASP A 102 -16.09 -9.06 3.96
CA ASP A 102 -15.75 -10.26 3.18
C ASP A 102 -15.75 -11.55 4.01
N ILE A 103 -15.39 -11.49 5.29
CA ILE A 103 -15.53 -12.64 6.21
C ILE A 103 -17.01 -13.05 6.35
N LYS A 104 -17.92 -12.08 6.38
CA LYS A 104 -19.36 -12.36 6.57
C LYS A 104 -20.00 -12.90 5.30
N GLU A 105 -19.67 -12.32 4.15
CA GLU A 105 -20.19 -12.71 2.84
C GLU A 105 -19.04 -12.67 1.82
N SER A 106 -18.48 -13.83 1.51
CA SER A 106 -17.35 -13.93 0.58
C SER A 106 -17.72 -13.36 -0.78
N GLY A 107 -16.93 -12.40 -1.27
CA GLY A 107 -17.09 -11.81 -2.60
C GLY A 107 -18.03 -10.60 -2.67
N LYS A 108 -18.58 -10.13 -1.55
CA LYS A 108 -19.49 -8.98 -1.52
C LYS A 108 -18.83 -7.68 -1.99
N ASN A 109 -17.60 -7.41 -1.55
CA ASN A 109 -16.90 -6.18 -1.93
C ASN A 109 -16.63 -6.11 -3.44
N PHE A 110 -16.28 -7.25 -4.07
CA PHE A 110 -16.08 -7.34 -5.52
C PHE A 110 -17.35 -7.04 -6.35
N ALA A 111 -18.53 -7.27 -5.79
CA ALA A 111 -19.82 -6.98 -6.43
C ALA A 111 -20.24 -5.51 -6.23
N GLU A 112 -19.86 -4.90 -5.11
CA GLU A 112 -20.13 -3.48 -4.82
C GLU A 112 -19.22 -2.53 -5.62
N ASP A 113 -17.94 -2.89 -5.83
CA ASP A 113 -16.97 -2.07 -6.58
C ASP A 113 -17.21 -2.00 -8.11
N GLN A 114 -18.17 -2.80 -8.64
CA GLN A 114 -18.52 -2.86 -10.07
C GLN A 114 -19.80 -2.07 -10.45
N ASN A 115 -20.44 -1.40 -9.49
CA ASN A 115 -21.64 -0.57 -9.66
C ASN A 115 -21.30 0.93 -9.54
#